data_AF-A0A446CDU9-F1
#
_entry.id   AF-A0A446CDU9-F1
#
_cell.length_a   1.000
_cell.length_b   1.000
_cell.length_c   1.000
_cell.angle_alpha   90.00
_cell.angle_beta   90.00
_cell.angle_gamma   90.00
#
_symmetry.space_group_name_H-M   'P 1'
#
loop_
_entity.id
_entity.type
_entity.pdbx_description
1 polymer ?
#
loop_
_entity_poly.entity_id
_entity_poly.type
_entity_poly.pdbx_seq_one_letter_code
_entity_poly.pdbx_strand_id
1 'polypeptide(L)'
;MRCNMRRQLILALAAALHGAPAWAACGSADADFAAPTALAESPVSVDLSDERVLLGRNGERVATRRAPVWTAERGDPLPQTWMDKVDWSAYRLDGDDAGVAPTRLYFDADGRLCRALRYDVPRRGGRAAAPFLTGGFAFEYDAKGSLARVVEYDQTAYRKPAIYSAVRQTCLKRDAQGALTALIEGPCDNARVPAASRYFLRDAAGRLLRVIDTNVEGRAVAVQAYDGQGRPRQRYLNLYSRYAAPGDGNIPYPYAEPPPNDDSLYVLERERLSGLVTEVPGNKWRIVRIADEVPVDDADMPSWNPQAQTILAEGVTDPEGRAPLEPAAQEKVWQAMHDKPGRIFWYPDPMTRMLLVPAMPQARWQACSDPANLAADACG
;
A
#
# COMPACT_ATOMS: atom_id res chain seq x y z
N MET A 1 18.02 69.61 46.25
CA MET A 1 18.42 69.12 44.91
C MET A 1 17.84 67.73 44.73
N ARG A 2 17.15 67.51 43.60
CA ARG A 2 16.41 66.29 43.22
C ARG A 2 17.33 65.26 42.55
N CYS A 3 17.09 63.97 42.82
CA CYS A 3 17.23 62.76 41.96
C CYS A 3 17.36 61.57 42.92
N ASN A 4 16.33 60.86 43.35
CA ASN A 4 15.28 60.08 42.67
C ASN A 4 15.79 58.88 41.85
N MET A 5 15.52 57.69 42.39
CA MET A 5 15.04 56.49 41.69
C MET A 5 15.94 55.84 40.61
N ARG A 6 16.40 54.61 40.85
CA ARG A 6 15.65 53.39 40.48
C ARG A 6 16.46 52.09 40.71
N ARG A 7 15.79 51.12 41.33
CA ARG A 7 15.99 49.68 41.20
C ARG A 7 16.22 49.31 39.72
N GLN A 8 17.22 48.48 39.44
CA GLN A 8 17.24 47.68 38.22
C GLN A 8 17.23 46.20 38.62
N LEU A 9 16.08 45.57 38.38
CA LEU A 9 15.94 44.13 38.26
C LEU A 9 16.80 43.68 37.07
N ILE A 10 17.70 42.73 37.30
CA ILE A 10 18.29 41.94 36.23
C ILE A 10 17.28 40.83 35.90
N LEU A 11 16.46 41.05 34.88
CA LEU A 11 15.74 39.99 34.20
C LEU A 11 16.74 39.22 33.34
N ALA A 12 17.09 38.01 33.75
CA ALA A 12 17.66 37.02 32.85
C ALA A 12 16.55 36.53 31.91
N LEU A 13 16.45 37.11 30.72
CA LEU A 13 15.66 36.53 29.64
C LEU A 13 16.35 35.24 29.17
N ALA A 14 15.79 34.11 29.58
CA ALA A 14 15.98 32.84 28.89
C ALA A 14 15.37 32.97 27.49
N ALA A 15 16.21 33.24 26.49
CA ALA A 15 15.85 33.02 25.10
C ALA A 15 15.72 31.50 24.90
N ALA A 16 14.50 31.00 25.02
CA ALA A 16 14.13 29.68 24.53
C ALA A 16 14.35 29.66 23.02
N LEU A 17 15.54 29.24 22.58
CA LEU A 17 15.76 28.71 21.25
C LEU A 17 14.76 27.56 21.07
N HIS A 18 13.62 27.87 20.48
CA HIS A 18 12.83 26.88 19.78
C HIS A 18 13.72 26.45 18.61
N GLY A 19 14.47 25.37 18.82
CA GLY A 19 15.20 24.71 17.77
C GLY A 19 14.21 24.36 16.67
N ALA A 20 14.24 25.13 15.58
CA ALA A 20 13.77 24.63 14.31
C ALA A 20 14.47 23.27 14.12
N PRO A 21 13.73 22.20 13.78
CA PRO A 21 14.38 20.91 13.53
C PRO A 21 15.48 21.18 12.50
N ALA A 22 16.70 20.73 12.75
CA ALA A 22 17.76 20.84 11.76
C ALA A 22 17.32 19.99 10.57
N TRP A 23 16.77 20.63 9.55
CA TRP A 23 16.43 19.97 8.30
C TRP A 23 17.75 19.47 7.72
N ALA A 24 17.77 18.22 7.25
CA ALA A 24 18.88 17.73 6.46
C ALA A 24 19.16 18.71 5.30
N ALA A 25 20.39 18.73 4.80
CA ALA A 25 20.87 19.71 3.82
C ALA A 25 20.03 19.79 2.52
N CYS A 26 19.18 18.79 2.24
CA CYS A 26 18.20 18.81 1.16
C CYS A 26 17.08 19.88 1.30
N GLY A 27 16.85 20.41 2.51
CA GLY A 27 15.76 21.35 2.78
C GLY A 27 14.37 20.71 2.69
N SER A 28 13.32 21.53 2.61
CA SER A 28 11.94 21.05 2.46
C SER A 28 11.66 20.57 1.04
N ALA A 29 10.95 19.44 0.93
CA ALA A 29 10.47 18.94 -0.36
C ALA A 29 9.32 19.77 -0.97
N ASP A 30 8.80 20.79 -0.27
CA ASP A 30 7.80 21.73 -0.82
C ASP A 30 8.41 22.73 -1.81
N ALA A 31 9.73 22.92 -1.74
CA ALA A 31 10.44 23.79 -2.67
C ALA A 31 10.42 23.14 -4.06
N ASP A 32 9.55 23.68 -4.93
CA ASP A 32 9.43 23.25 -6.31
C ASP A 32 10.75 23.46 -7.10
N PHE A 33 10.70 23.13 -8.38
CA PHE A 33 11.86 23.23 -9.26
C PHE A 33 12.03 24.59 -9.94
N ALA A 34 11.21 25.59 -9.59
CA ALA A 34 11.38 26.95 -10.10
C ALA A 34 12.55 27.67 -9.40
N ALA A 35 12.87 27.28 -8.18
CA ALA A 35 14.00 27.84 -7.43
C ALA A 35 15.32 27.11 -7.74
N PRO A 36 16.40 27.83 -8.10
CA PRO A 36 17.71 27.24 -8.31
C PRO A 36 18.24 26.64 -7.00
N THR A 37 18.99 25.55 -7.11
CA THR A 37 19.62 24.86 -5.98
C THR A 37 21.13 25.08 -6.00
N ALA A 38 21.74 25.23 -4.81
CA ALA A 38 23.19 25.31 -4.65
C ALA A 38 23.85 23.92 -4.56
N LEU A 39 23.06 22.84 -4.60
CA LEU A 39 23.55 21.47 -4.54
C LEU A 39 24.30 21.09 -5.81
N ALA A 40 25.27 20.18 -5.68
CA ALA A 40 26.02 19.67 -6.82
C ALA A 40 25.11 18.90 -7.78
N GLU A 41 25.14 19.28 -9.05
CA GLU A 41 24.41 18.62 -10.12
C GLU A 41 25.20 17.43 -10.67
N SER A 42 24.51 16.31 -10.88
CA SER A 42 25.03 15.12 -11.55
C SER A 42 24.09 14.71 -12.69
N PRO A 43 24.43 15.05 -13.95
CA PRO A 43 23.66 14.61 -15.10
C PRO A 43 23.88 13.11 -15.34
N VAL A 44 22.80 12.37 -15.59
CA VAL A 44 22.84 10.91 -15.79
C VAL A 44 22.07 10.48 -17.02
N SER A 45 22.49 9.37 -17.63
CA SER A 45 21.89 8.82 -18.86
C SER A 45 20.55 8.10 -18.64
N VAL A 46 20.09 7.99 -17.39
CA VAL A 46 18.88 7.24 -17.02
C VAL A 46 17.65 8.13 -17.14
N ASP A 47 16.60 7.65 -17.81
CA ASP A 47 15.27 8.29 -17.79
C ASP A 47 14.41 7.67 -16.66
N LEU A 48 13.91 8.52 -15.77
CA LEU A 48 13.08 8.15 -14.62
C LEU A 48 11.66 7.68 -15.00
N SER A 49 11.27 7.85 -16.27
CA SER A 49 9.92 7.50 -16.76
C SER A 49 9.73 6.01 -17.01
N ASP A 50 10.83 5.27 -17.22
CA ASP A 50 10.80 3.84 -17.51
C ASP A 50 11.19 2.98 -16.31
N GLU A 51 10.46 1.88 -16.11
CA GLU A 51 10.87 0.79 -15.23
C GLU A 51 11.97 -0.03 -15.91
N ARG A 52 13.08 -0.24 -15.20
CA ARG A 52 14.28 -0.93 -15.68
C ARG A 52 15.04 -1.55 -14.51
N VAL A 53 16.16 -2.20 -14.80
CA VAL A 53 17.07 -2.71 -13.76
C VAL A 53 18.39 -1.93 -13.85
N LEU A 54 18.79 -1.33 -12.74
CA LEU A 54 20.02 -0.56 -12.61
C LEU A 54 21.04 -1.27 -11.70
N LEU A 55 22.30 -0.85 -11.79
CA LEU A 55 23.38 -1.27 -10.92
C LEU A 55 23.24 -0.59 -9.56
N GLY A 56 23.25 -1.39 -8.50
CA GLY A 56 23.26 -0.92 -7.14
C GLY A 56 24.67 -0.64 -6.62
N ARG A 57 24.75 0.14 -5.53
CA ARG A 57 26.00 0.54 -4.87
C ARG A 57 26.84 -0.63 -4.36
N ASN A 58 26.25 -1.80 -4.17
CA ASN A 58 26.92 -3.02 -3.72
C ASN A 58 27.03 -4.07 -4.84
N GLY A 59 26.85 -3.65 -6.10
CA GLY A 59 26.89 -4.55 -7.26
C GLY A 59 25.61 -5.36 -7.48
N GLU A 60 24.55 -5.09 -6.72
CA GLU A 60 23.25 -5.73 -6.85
C GLU A 60 22.44 -5.20 -8.05
N ARG A 61 21.40 -5.95 -8.44
CA ARG A 61 20.42 -5.51 -9.43
C ARG A 61 19.28 -4.78 -8.73
N VAL A 62 19.13 -3.49 -9.00
CA VAL A 62 18.07 -2.65 -8.43
C VAL A 62 16.95 -2.51 -9.47
N ALA A 63 15.81 -3.14 -9.22
CA ALA A 63 14.61 -2.91 -10.02
C ALA A 63 14.06 -1.49 -9.73
N THR A 64 13.93 -0.67 -10.75
CA THR A 64 13.30 0.65 -10.64
C THR A 64 11.80 0.52 -10.75
N ARG A 65 11.10 1.50 -10.17
CA ARG A 65 9.66 1.68 -10.25
C ARG A 65 9.37 3.13 -10.56
N ARG A 66 8.20 3.41 -11.14
CA ARG A 66 7.76 4.80 -11.34
C ARG A 66 7.72 5.59 -10.02
N ALA A 67 7.29 4.95 -8.93
CA ALA A 67 7.32 5.55 -7.60
C ALA A 67 8.69 5.29 -6.93
N PRO A 68 9.38 6.31 -6.37
CA PRO A 68 10.64 6.13 -5.65
C PRO A 68 10.51 5.28 -4.37
N VAL A 69 9.31 5.29 -3.78
CA VAL A 69 8.93 4.52 -2.60
C VAL A 69 7.70 3.71 -2.97
N TRP A 70 7.71 2.41 -2.71
CA TRP A 70 6.56 1.54 -2.91
C TRP A 70 6.50 0.48 -1.83
N THR A 71 5.38 -0.23 -1.75
CA THR A 71 5.24 -1.36 -0.85
C THR A 71 4.84 -2.60 -1.63
N ALA A 72 5.28 -3.77 -1.16
CA ALA A 72 4.78 -5.02 -1.70
C ALA A 72 3.39 -5.29 -1.13
N GLU A 73 2.50 -5.84 -1.96
CA GLU A 73 1.18 -6.25 -1.48
C GLU A 73 1.27 -7.49 -0.57
N ARG A 74 2.25 -8.36 -0.84
CA ARG A 74 2.56 -9.57 -0.06
C ARG A 74 4.07 -9.68 0.16
N GLY A 75 4.47 -10.37 1.23
CA GLY A 75 5.87 -10.59 1.58
C GLY A 75 6.38 -9.57 2.60
N ASP A 76 7.53 -8.94 2.32
CA ASP A 76 8.10 -7.92 3.21
C ASP A 76 7.15 -6.70 3.28
N PRO A 77 6.62 -6.37 4.47
CA PRO A 77 5.69 -5.27 4.61
C PRO A 77 6.34 -3.90 4.44
N LEU A 78 7.65 -3.80 4.68
CA LEU A 78 8.33 -2.52 4.75
C LEU A 78 8.39 -1.85 3.37
N PRO A 79 8.30 -0.51 3.32
CA PRO A 79 8.43 0.21 2.08
C PRO A 79 9.83 0.00 1.50
N GLN A 80 9.84 -0.25 0.20
CA GLN A 80 11.03 -0.38 -0.59
C GLN A 80 11.33 0.96 -1.25
N THR A 81 12.60 1.31 -1.25
CA THR A 81 13.17 2.44 -1.99
C THR A 81 14.16 1.91 -3.01
N TRP A 82 14.33 2.62 -4.12
CA TRP A 82 15.27 2.22 -5.18
C TRP A 82 16.32 3.29 -5.47
N MET A 83 15.95 4.57 -5.50
CA MET A 83 16.86 5.64 -5.96
C MET A 83 18.09 5.83 -5.05
N ASP A 84 17.97 5.54 -3.76
CA ASP A 84 19.05 5.59 -2.78
C ASP A 84 20.01 4.39 -2.87
N LYS A 85 19.58 3.29 -3.49
CA LYS A 85 20.37 2.06 -3.66
C LYS A 85 21.19 2.05 -4.96
N VAL A 86 20.81 2.85 -5.95
CA VAL A 86 21.49 2.91 -7.24
C VAL A 86 22.88 3.52 -7.11
N ASP A 87 23.84 2.90 -7.80
CA ASP A 87 25.13 3.52 -8.06
C ASP A 87 25.02 4.47 -9.24
N TRP A 88 24.71 5.73 -8.94
CA TRP A 88 24.54 6.77 -9.96
C TRP A 88 25.84 7.12 -10.69
N SER A 89 27.01 6.80 -10.12
CA SER A 89 28.29 7.09 -10.75
C SER A 89 28.49 6.30 -12.05
N ALA A 90 27.92 5.10 -12.13
CA ALA A 90 27.95 4.24 -13.32
C ALA A 90 27.17 4.81 -14.52
N TYR A 91 26.31 5.81 -14.27
CA TYR A 91 25.42 6.42 -15.28
C TYR A 91 25.72 7.88 -15.55
N ARG A 92 26.78 8.42 -14.93
CA ARG A 92 27.11 9.84 -15.04
C ARG A 92 27.49 10.19 -16.48
N LEU A 93 26.94 11.29 -16.97
CA LEU A 93 27.32 11.90 -18.24
C LEU A 93 28.29 13.05 -17.98
N ASP A 94 29.33 13.14 -18.81
CA ASP A 94 30.33 14.20 -18.75
C ASP A 94 30.45 14.85 -20.15
N GLY A 95 31.03 16.05 -20.23
CA GLY A 95 31.28 16.75 -21.51
C GLY A 95 30.00 17.14 -22.26
N ASP A 96 30.01 16.98 -23.58
CA ASP A 96 28.92 17.45 -24.46
C ASP A 96 27.58 16.72 -24.20
N ASP A 97 27.63 15.48 -23.70
CA ASP A 97 26.43 14.67 -23.43
C ASP A 97 25.70 15.10 -22.14
N ALA A 98 26.40 15.76 -21.21
CA ALA A 98 25.80 16.26 -19.97
C ALA A 98 24.67 17.27 -20.24
N GLY A 99 24.80 18.06 -21.31
CA GLY A 99 23.83 19.08 -21.70
C GLY A 99 22.49 18.50 -22.18
N VAL A 100 22.46 17.24 -22.61
CA VAL A 100 21.26 16.55 -23.13
C VAL A 100 20.78 15.42 -22.22
N ALA A 101 21.29 15.35 -21.00
CA ALA A 101 20.94 14.32 -20.03
C ALA A 101 19.42 14.30 -19.75
N PRO A 102 18.75 13.12 -19.84
CA PRO A 102 17.32 13.00 -19.53
C PRO A 102 17.05 13.21 -18.04
N THR A 103 18.06 13.07 -17.17
CA THR A 103 17.91 13.26 -15.73
C THR A 103 19.09 14.01 -15.12
N ARG A 104 18.79 14.89 -14.16
CA ARG A 104 19.78 15.59 -13.32
C ARG A 104 19.51 15.30 -11.85
N LEU A 105 20.52 14.79 -11.17
CA LEU A 105 20.46 14.43 -9.75
C LEU A 105 21.18 15.49 -8.92
N TYR A 106 20.67 15.76 -7.72
CA TYR A 106 21.26 16.70 -6.78
C TYR A 106 21.47 16.03 -5.44
N PHE A 107 22.69 16.10 -4.93
CA PHE A 107 23.08 15.43 -3.69
C PHE A 107 23.48 16.44 -2.60
N ASP A 108 23.23 16.07 -1.34
CA ASP A 108 23.84 16.77 -0.20
C ASP A 108 25.32 16.38 -0.01
N ALA A 109 25.97 17.04 0.95
CA ALA A 109 27.37 16.77 1.29
C ALA A 109 27.62 15.35 1.82
N ASP A 110 26.57 14.67 2.34
CA ASP A 110 26.63 13.30 2.85
C ASP A 110 26.33 12.26 1.73
N GLY A 111 26.06 12.71 0.51
CA GLY A 111 25.72 11.84 -0.63
C GLY A 111 24.27 11.35 -0.67
N ARG A 112 23.36 11.99 0.09
CA ARG A 112 21.91 11.73 0.00
C ARG A 112 21.32 12.42 -1.22
N LEU A 113 20.40 11.74 -1.90
CA LEU A 113 19.71 12.28 -3.07
C LEU A 113 18.63 13.27 -2.62
N CYS A 114 18.80 14.55 -2.93
CA CYS A 114 17.84 15.60 -2.55
C CYS A 114 16.82 15.89 -3.66
N ARG A 115 17.24 15.82 -4.93
CA ARG A 115 16.36 16.05 -6.10
C ARG A 115 16.74 15.16 -7.26
N ALA A 116 15.75 14.71 -8.02
CA ALA A 116 15.92 14.00 -9.28
C ALA A 116 15.02 14.64 -10.33
N LEU A 117 15.60 15.45 -11.21
CA LEU A 117 14.88 16.25 -12.20
C LEU A 117 14.83 15.52 -13.54
N ARG A 118 13.65 15.48 -14.18
CA ARG A 118 13.40 14.87 -15.48
C ARG A 118 13.37 15.92 -16.59
N TYR A 119 14.17 15.71 -17.63
CA TYR A 119 14.25 16.57 -18.80
C TYR A 119 13.77 15.82 -20.04
N ASP A 120 13.09 16.53 -20.93
CA ASP A 120 12.74 16.03 -22.26
C ASP A 120 13.41 16.91 -23.34
N VAL A 121 13.67 16.30 -24.49
CA VAL A 121 14.28 16.97 -25.66
C VAL A 121 13.20 17.21 -26.71
N PRO A 122 12.95 18.46 -27.14
CA PRO A 122 11.93 18.75 -28.13
C PRO A 122 12.14 17.98 -29.45
N ARG A 123 11.18 17.13 -29.82
CA ARG A 123 11.23 16.34 -31.07
C ARG A 123 11.40 17.16 -32.36
N ARG A 124 11.03 18.44 -32.36
CA ARG A 124 11.04 19.32 -33.56
C ARG A 124 12.30 20.17 -33.77
N GLY A 125 13.35 20.05 -32.93
CA GLY A 125 14.58 20.84 -33.08
C GLY A 125 15.87 20.04 -33.26
N GLY A 126 15.78 18.71 -33.39
CA GLY A 126 16.95 17.81 -33.44
C GLY A 126 17.82 17.90 -32.18
N ARG A 127 19.02 17.30 -32.21
CA ARG A 127 20.03 17.36 -31.12
C ARG A 127 20.43 18.79 -30.70
N ALA A 128 19.99 19.82 -31.43
CA ALA A 128 20.27 21.23 -31.15
C ALA A 128 19.23 21.91 -30.25
N ALA A 129 18.09 21.26 -29.95
CA ALA A 129 17.11 21.81 -29.03
C ALA A 129 17.56 21.63 -27.57
N ALA A 130 17.58 22.72 -26.80
CA ALA A 130 17.86 22.66 -25.37
C ALA A 130 16.81 21.79 -24.65
N PRO A 131 17.22 20.84 -23.78
CA PRO A 131 16.28 20.09 -22.98
C PRO A 131 15.48 21.02 -22.07
N PHE A 132 14.23 20.67 -21.79
CA PHE A 132 13.39 21.39 -20.85
C PHE A 132 12.93 20.48 -19.72
N LEU A 133 12.88 21.05 -18.53
CA LEU A 133 12.47 20.36 -17.32
C LEU A 133 10.97 20.06 -17.37
N THR A 134 10.60 18.78 -17.29
CA THR A 134 9.20 18.32 -17.32
C THR A 134 8.65 17.98 -15.93
N GLY A 135 9.52 17.74 -14.96
CA GLY A 135 9.12 17.32 -13.62
C GLY A 135 10.24 16.59 -12.90
N GLY A 136 9.90 15.72 -11.96
CA GLY A 136 10.86 14.98 -11.16
C GLY A 136 10.43 14.81 -9.70
N PHE A 137 11.40 14.47 -8.85
CA PHE A 137 11.19 14.16 -7.45
C PHE A 137 12.03 15.05 -6.53
N ALA A 138 11.44 15.50 -5.43
CA ALA A 138 12.11 16.13 -4.30
C ALA A 138 12.08 15.18 -3.10
N PHE A 139 13.21 15.06 -2.40
CA PHE A 139 13.40 14.18 -1.25
C PHE A 139 13.68 15.00 0.00
N GLU A 140 13.04 14.62 1.10
CA GLU A 140 13.21 15.24 2.40
C GLU A 140 13.51 14.18 3.45
N TYR A 141 14.48 14.50 4.30
CA TYR A 141 14.99 13.61 5.32
C TYR A 141 14.76 14.24 6.70
N ASP A 142 14.47 13.39 7.69
CA ASP A 142 14.35 13.83 9.07
C ASP A 142 15.71 14.20 9.68
N ALA A 143 15.71 14.71 10.91
CA ALA A 143 16.91 15.10 11.64
C ALA A 143 17.89 13.94 11.92
N LYS A 144 17.43 12.68 11.77
CA LYS A 144 18.28 11.48 11.88
C LYS A 144 18.83 11.05 10.50
N GLY A 145 18.53 11.79 9.44
CA GLY A 145 18.92 11.49 8.06
C GLY A 145 18.12 10.37 7.41
N SER A 146 16.97 9.98 7.97
CA SER A 146 16.08 8.98 7.38
C SER A 146 15.10 9.64 6.42
N LEU A 147 14.79 8.98 5.29
CA LEU A 147 13.82 9.49 4.33
C LEU A 147 12.46 9.66 5.02
N ALA A 148 11.92 10.88 4.96
CA ALA A 148 10.69 11.28 5.62
C ALA A 148 9.59 11.62 4.61
N ARG A 149 9.96 12.19 3.45
CA ARG A 149 8.99 12.59 2.43
C ARG A 149 9.60 12.56 1.02
N VAL A 150 8.77 12.20 0.05
CA VAL A 150 9.05 12.32 -1.39
C VAL A 150 7.88 13.05 -2.04
N VAL A 151 8.18 14.06 -2.86
CA VAL A 151 7.19 14.81 -3.64
C VAL A 151 7.52 14.68 -5.11
N GLU A 152 6.56 14.20 -5.91
CA GLU A 152 6.61 14.19 -7.37
C GLU A 152 6.00 15.47 -7.89
N TYR A 153 6.73 16.18 -8.74
CA TYR A 153 6.28 17.39 -9.41
C TYR A 153 6.21 17.16 -10.91
N ASP A 154 5.16 17.67 -11.54
CA ASP A 154 5.06 17.78 -13.00
C ASP A 154 4.89 19.24 -13.42
N GLN A 155 5.34 19.53 -14.64
CA GLN A 155 5.06 20.81 -15.29
C GLN A 155 3.57 20.90 -15.64
N THR A 156 2.84 21.78 -14.95
CA THR A 156 1.39 21.96 -15.16
C THR A 156 1.06 23.13 -16.08
N ALA A 157 2.00 24.06 -16.30
CA ALA A 157 1.85 25.13 -17.27
C ALA A 157 3.14 25.41 -18.07
N TYR A 158 3.01 25.42 -19.40
CA TYR A 158 4.08 25.72 -20.37
C TYR A 158 4.34 27.24 -20.55
N ARG A 159 3.90 28.07 -19.60
CA ARG A 159 4.09 29.53 -19.65
C ARG A 159 5.53 29.89 -19.23
N LYS A 160 5.94 31.16 -19.41
CA LYS A 160 7.21 31.69 -18.88
C LYS A 160 6.92 32.60 -17.67
N PRO A 161 7.45 32.31 -16.46
CA PRO A 161 8.20 31.10 -16.10
C PRO A 161 7.29 29.85 -16.07
N ALA A 162 7.91 28.67 -16.23
CA ALA A 162 7.20 27.40 -16.11
C ALA A 162 6.68 27.21 -14.68
N ILE A 163 5.54 26.55 -14.54
CA ILE A 163 4.96 26.23 -13.23
C ILE A 163 5.00 24.73 -13.03
N TYR A 164 5.52 24.31 -11.88
CA TYR A 164 5.57 22.93 -11.43
C TYR A 164 4.62 22.76 -10.25
N SER A 165 3.84 21.69 -10.24
CA SER A 165 2.91 21.41 -9.15
C SER A 165 3.10 20.00 -8.66
N ALA A 166 2.97 19.79 -7.36
CA ALA A 166 3.01 18.47 -6.76
C ALA A 166 1.83 17.63 -7.31
N VAL A 167 2.14 16.49 -7.90
CA VAL A 167 1.16 15.53 -8.44
C VAL A 167 1.03 14.28 -7.59
N ARG A 168 2.07 13.94 -6.82
CA ARG A 168 2.06 12.85 -5.85
C ARG A 168 2.95 13.20 -4.67
N GLN A 169 2.57 12.72 -3.49
CA GLN A 169 3.35 12.84 -2.27
C GLN A 169 3.35 11.49 -1.54
N THR A 170 4.49 11.13 -0.97
CA THR A 170 4.63 9.95 -0.11
C THR A 170 5.36 10.34 1.15
N CYS A 171 4.79 10.01 2.31
CA CYS A 171 5.31 10.36 3.62
C CYS A 171 5.62 9.10 4.42
N LEU A 172 6.76 9.09 5.12
CA LEU A 172 7.24 7.99 5.95
C LEU A 172 7.29 8.49 7.40
N LYS A 173 6.34 8.04 8.23
CA LYS A 173 6.26 8.40 9.64
C LYS A 173 6.94 7.34 10.49
N ARG A 174 7.68 7.81 11.51
CA ARG A 174 8.45 6.98 12.42
C ARG A 174 8.15 7.35 13.87
N ASP A 175 8.27 6.38 14.77
CA ASP A 175 8.26 6.62 16.20
C ASP A 175 9.61 7.18 16.70
N ALA A 176 9.71 7.41 18.01
CA ALA A 176 10.92 7.93 18.64
C ALA A 176 12.13 7.00 18.47
N GLN A 177 11.89 5.69 18.35
CA GLN A 177 12.89 4.65 18.14
C GLN A 177 13.31 4.54 16.66
N GLY A 178 12.62 5.21 15.74
CA GLY A 178 12.90 5.21 14.31
C GLY A 178 12.15 4.13 13.53
N ALA A 179 11.29 3.34 14.18
CA ALA A 179 10.49 2.33 13.50
C ALA A 179 9.37 3.00 12.71
N LEU A 180 9.09 2.50 11.50
CA LEU A 180 7.95 2.98 10.71
C LEU A 180 6.64 2.72 11.45
N THR A 181 5.78 3.73 11.47
CA THR A 181 4.42 3.68 12.01
C THR A 181 3.38 3.93 10.92
N ALA A 182 3.71 4.70 9.88
CA ALA A 182 2.86 4.85 8.71
C ALA A 182 3.65 5.18 7.43
N LEU A 183 3.14 4.71 6.30
CA LEU A 183 3.39 5.26 4.97
C LEU A 183 2.09 5.89 4.48
N ILE A 184 2.14 7.12 3.99
CA ILE A 184 0.95 7.87 3.54
C ILE A 184 1.18 8.33 2.10
N GLU A 185 0.26 7.99 1.20
CA GLU A 185 0.23 8.47 -0.18
C GLU A 185 -0.70 9.68 -0.28
N GLY A 186 -0.16 10.86 -0.03
CA GLY A 186 -0.90 12.11 0.03
C GLY A 186 -0.20 13.15 0.92
N PRO A 187 -0.92 14.22 1.31
CA PRO A 187 -0.40 15.23 2.22
C PRO A 187 0.10 14.62 3.54
N CYS A 188 1.25 15.08 4.03
CA CYS A 188 1.89 14.52 5.23
C CYS A 188 1.29 15.03 6.54
N ASP A 189 0.55 16.14 6.49
CA ASP A 189 -0.17 16.68 7.61
C ASP A 189 -1.39 15.80 7.93
N ASN A 190 -1.59 15.49 9.20
CA ASN A 190 -2.77 14.73 9.68
C ASN A 190 -4.09 15.52 9.49
N ALA A 191 -4.04 16.68 8.84
CA ALA A 191 -5.14 17.61 8.73
C ALA A 191 -5.93 17.39 7.44
N ARG A 192 -6.97 16.56 7.56
CA ARG A 192 -8.28 16.70 6.88
C ARG A 192 -8.52 16.07 5.51
N VAL A 193 -7.58 15.36 4.89
CA VAL A 193 -7.95 14.55 3.71
C VAL A 193 -7.53 13.11 3.95
N PRO A 194 -8.48 12.14 3.90
CA PRO A 194 -8.10 10.75 3.90
C PRO A 194 -7.18 10.47 2.71
N ALA A 195 -6.14 9.68 2.95
CA ALA A 195 -5.14 9.33 1.97
C ALA A 195 -4.93 7.82 2.02
N ALA A 196 -4.58 7.21 0.88
CA ALA A 196 -4.19 5.82 0.89
C ALA A 196 -2.97 5.68 1.81
N SER A 197 -3.05 4.78 2.78
CA SER A 197 -2.06 4.70 3.85
C SER A 197 -1.80 3.26 4.23
N ARG A 198 -0.57 2.98 4.65
CA ARG A 198 -0.16 1.73 5.26
C ARG A 198 0.31 1.99 6.68
N TYR A 199 -0.38 1.46 7.67
CA TYR A 199 0.01 1.57 9.08
C TYR A 199 0.77 0.33 9.55
N PHE A 200 1.80 0.54 10.35
CA PHE A 200 2.66 -0.52 10.88
C PHE A 200 2.51 -0.55 12.41
N LEU A 201 1.73 -1.51 12.90
CA LEU A 201 1.41 -1.60 14.33
C LEU A 201 2.40 -2.54 15.00
N ARG A 202 3.04 -2.05 16.06
CA ARG A 202 4.02 -2.81 16.85
C ARG A 202 3.59 -2.87 18.30
N ASP A 203 4.01 -3.93 18.98
CA ASP A 203 3.88 -4.00 20.43
C ASP A 203 4.97 -3.18 21.14
N ALA A 204 4.92 -3.13 22.48
CA ALA A 204 5.89 -2.41 23.30
C ALA A 204 7.33 -2.95 23.16
N ALA A 205 7.52 -4.18 22.69
CA ALA A 205 8.83 -4.77 22.40
C ALA A 205 9.31 -4.47 20.97
N GLY A 206 8.53 -3.74 20.16
CA GLY A 206 8.85 -3.40 18.78
C GLY A 206 8.49 -4.49 17.76
N ARG A 207 7.84 -5.59 18.20
CA ARG A 207 7.42 -6.68 17.30
C ARG A 207 6.23 -6.23 16.46
N LEU A 208 6.29 -6.50 15.17
CA LEU A 208 5.19 -6.17 14.25
C LEU A 208 3.99 -7.07 14.57
N LEU A 209 2.84 -6.46 14.84
CA LEU A 209 1.57 -7.14 15.11
C LEU A 209 0.71 -7.19 13.85
N ARG A 210 0.54 -6.03 13.21
CA ARG A 210 -0.36 -5.83 12.08
C ARG A 210 0.17 -4.80 11.11
N VAL A 211 -0.18 -4.99 9.85
CA VAL A 211 -0.06 -3.98 8.80
C VAL A 211 -1.45 -3.72 8.24
N ILE A 212 -1.87 -2.47 8.23
CA ILE A 212 -3.23 -2.06 7.84
C ILE A 212 -3.11 -1.18 6.60
N ASP A 213 -3.71 -1.59 5.50
CA ASP A 213 -3.83 -0.80 4.29
C ASP A 213 -5.19 -0.11 4.24
N THR A 214 -5.19 1.19 3.98
CA THR A 214 -6.39 2.01 3.78
C THR A 214 -6.42 2.58 2.38
N ASN A 215 -7.63 2.75 1.84
CA ASN A 215 -7.84 3.44 0.58
C ASN A 215 -7.77 4.96 0.74
N VAL A 216 -7.97 5.69 -0.37
CA VAL A 216 -8.03 7.16 -0.41
C VAL A 216 -9.18 7.79 0.37
N GLU A 217 -10.15 7.00 0.86
CA GLU A 217 -11.20 7.45 1.77
C GLU A 217 -10.85 7.19 3.25
N GLY A 218 -9.65 6.64 3.51
CA GLY A 218 -9.21 6.26 4.86
C GLY A 218 -9.88 4.99 5.39
N ARG A 219 -10.63 4.27 4.55
CA ARG A 219 -11.24 2.99 4.92
C ARG A 219 -10.21 1.88 4.79
N ALA A 220 -10.10 1.05 5.82
CA ALA A 220 -9.28 -0.15 5.75
C ALA A 220 -9.79 -1.09 4.65
N VAL A 221 -8.87 -1.59 3.84
CA VAL A 221 -9.11 -2.53 2.74
C VAL A 221 -8.38 -3.85 2.95
N ALA A 222 -7.26 -3.84 3.68
CA ALA A 222 -6.55 -5.05 4.05
C ALA A 222 -5.89 -4.93 5.42
N VAL A 223 -5.81 -6.05 6.14
CA VAL A 223 -5.00 -6.19 7.36
C VAL A 223 -4.17 -7.47 7.26
N GLN A 224 -2.84 -7.35 7.31
CA GLN A 224 -1.94 -8.50 7.48
C GLN A 224 -1.59 -8.63 8.96
N ALA A 225 -1.99 -9.73 9.60
CA ALA A 225 -1.58 -10.07 10.96
C ALA A 225 -0.26 -10.85 10.97
N TYR A 226 0.53 -10.68 12.02
CA TYR A 226 1.83 -11.31 12.23
C TYR A 226 1.83 -12.14 13.52
N ASP A 227 2.61 -13.22 13.54
CA ASP A 227 2.80 -14.04 14.73
C ASP A 227 3.87 -13.45 15.68
N GLY A 228 4.08 -14.11 16.83
CA GLY A 228 5.06 -13.67 17.83
C GLY A 228 6.52 -13.72 17.38
N GLN A 229 6.82 -14.35 16.23
CA GLN A 229 8.13 -14.39 15.58
C GLN A 229 8.27 -13.35 14.45
N GLY A 230 7.22 -12.57 14.18
CA GLY A 230 7.18 -11.59 13.10
C GLY A 230 6.93 -12.19 11.71
N ARG A 231 6.38 -13.41 11.63
CA ARG A 231 6.00 -14.03 10.34
C ARG A 231 4.55 -13.70 10.00
N PRO A 232 4.21 -13.49 8.70
CA PRO A 232 2.82 -13.32 8.27
C PRO A 232 1.97 -14.53 8.69
N ARG A 233 0.82 -14.28 9.32
CA ARG A 233 -0.12 -15.31 9.78
C ARG A 233 -1.38 -15.38 8.93
N GLN A 234 -2.24 -14.37 9.02
CA GLN A 234 -3.51 -14.30 8.32
C GLN A 234 -3.67 -12.91 7.72
N ARG A 235 -4.07 -12.85 6.45
CA ARG A 235 -4.49 -11.61 5.80
C ARG A 235 -6.01 -11.53 5.83
N TYR A 236 -6.54 -10.35 6.10
CA TYR A 236 -7.96 -10.06 6.09
C TYR A 236 -8.20 -8.97 5.05
N LEU A 237 -9.30 -9.09 4.30
CA LEU A 237 -9.64 -8.19 3.22
C LEU A 237 -11.05 -7.64 3.45
N ASN A 238 -11.27 -6.41 3.01
CA ASN A 238 -12.59 -5.82 2.88
C ASN A 238 -12.73 -5.25 1.47
N LEU A 239 -13.35 -6.04 0.59
CA LEU A 239 -13.48 -5.74 -0.83
C LEU A 239 -14.56 -4.69 -1.09
N TYR A 240 -14.26 -3.41 -0.87
CA TYR A 240 -15.20 -2.35 -1.23
C TYR A 240 -15.35 -2.25 -2.77
N SER A 241 -16.50 -2.67 -3.31
CA SER A 241 -16.92 -2.29 -4.67
C SER A 241 -17.77 -1.03 -4.62
N ARG A 242 -17.31 0.05 -5.26
CA ARG A 242 -18.08 1.29 -5.43
C ARG A 242 -19.30 1.14 -6.35
N TYR A 243 -19.48 -0.02 -6.97
CA TYR A 243 -20.48 -0.31 -7.99
C TYR A 243 -21.46 -1.43 -7.60
N ALA A 244 -21.34 -2.01 -6.41
CA ALA A 244 -22.30 -3.02 -5.96
C ALA A 244 -23.67 -2.37 -5.73
N ALA A 245 -24.69 -2.81 -6.47
CA ALA A 245 -26.06 -2.36 -6.26
C ALA A 245 -26.60 -2.93 -4.93
N PRO A 246 -27.49 -2.22 -4.22
CA PRO A 246 -28.15 -2.77 -3.03
C PRO A 246 -28.95 -4.02 -3.44
N GLY A 247 -28.55 -5.19 -2.97
CA GLY A 247 -29.23 -6.47 -3.25
C GLY A 247 -28.44 -7.43 -4.12
N ASP A 248 -27.38 -6.98 -4.80
CA ASP A 248 -26.38 -7.90 -5.36
C ASP A 248 -25.59 -8.48 -4.17
N GLY A 249 -25.41 -9.81 -4.14
CA GLY A 249 -24.78 -10.56 -3.05
C GLY A 249 -23.34 -10.16 -2.66
N ASN A 250 -22.79 -9.09 -3.23
CA ASN A 250 -21.54 -8.44 -2.87
C ASN A 250 -21.76 -7.28 -1.87
N ILE A 251 -22.44 -7.54 -0.75
CA ILE A 251 -22.18 -6.70 0.43
C ILE A 251 -20.74 -7.02 0.81
N PRO A 252 -19.82 -6.03 0.83
CA PRO A 252 -18.42 -6.31 1.09
C PRO A 252 -18.25 -6.59 2.58
N TYR A 253 -18.48 -7.85 2.95
CA TYR A 253 -18.16 -8.33 4.27
C TYR A 253 -16.64 -8.47 4.35
N PRO A 254 -16.00 -7.99 5.42
CA PRO A 254 -14.61 -8.31 5.66
C PRO A 254 -14.46 -9.83 5.82
N TYR A 255 -13.35 -10.42 5.41
CA TYR A 255 -13.12 -11.86 5.52
C TYR A 255 -11.64 -12.17 5.70
N ALA A 256 -11.35 -13.37 6.21
CA ALA A 256 -10.01 -13.92 6.22
C ALA A 256 -9.69 -14.45 4.83
N GLU A 257 -8.66 -13.88 4.18
CA GLU A 257 -8.21 -14.29 2.85
C GLU A 257 -7.85 -15.79 2.87
N PRO A 258 -8.53 -16.63 2.07
CA PRO A 258 -8.16 -18.03 1.96
C PRO A 258 -6.81 -18.19 1.25
N PRO A 259 -6.20 -19.39 1.28
CA PRO A 259 -5.07 -19.70 0.42
C PRO A 259 -5.37 -19.36 -1.06
N PRO A 260 -4.34 -19.06 -1.88
CA PRO A 260 -4.52 -18.74 -3.30
C PRO A 260 -5.43 -19.75 -3.99
N ASN A 261 -6.41 -19.22 -4.72
CA ASN A 261 -7.39 -19.97 -5.48
C ASN A 261 -7.86 -19.13 -6.67
N ASP A 262 -8.00 -19.75 -7.82
CA ASP A 262 -8.51 -19.13 -9.05
C ASP A 262 -10.06 -19.04 -9.08
N ASP A 263 -10.76 -19.74 -8.17
CA ASP A 263 -12.22 -19.65 -8.10
C ASP A 263 -12.72 -18.35 -7.48
N SER A 264 -13.88 -17.89 -7.97
CA SER A 264 -14.64 -16.79 -7.37
C SER A 264 -14.97 -17.06 -5.90
N LEU A 265 -14.74 -16.05 -5.06
CA LEU A 265 -15.11 -16.09 -3.65
C LEU A 265 -16.59 -15.72 -3.47
N TYR A 266 -17.27 -16.46 -2.61
CA TYR A 266 -18.62 -16.14 -2.16
C TYR A 266 -18.58 -15.94 -0.64
N VAL A 267 -18.45 -14.68 -0.22
CA VAL A 267 -18.29 -14.27 1.18
C VAL A 267 -19.65 -14.04 1.82
N LEU A 268 -19.95 -14.72 2.92
CA LEU A 268 -21.27 -14.63 3.53
C LEU A 268 -21.29 -14.80 5.05
N GLU A 269 -22.32 -14.26 5.69
CA GLU A 269 -22.70 -14.56 7.08
C GLU A 269 -23.48 -15.90 7.13
N ARG A 270 -23.53 -16.53 8.30
CA ARG A 270 -24.14 -17.86 8.45
C ARG A 270 -25.59 -17.89 8.00
N GLU A 271 -26.36 -16.88 8.36
CA GLU A 271 -27.78 -16.79 8.11
C GLU A 271 -28.09 -16.72 6.60
N ARG A 272 -27.13 -16.29 5.78
CA ARG A 272 -27.25 -16.23 4.31
C ARG A 272 -27.12 -17.60 3.64
N LEU A 273 -26.60 -18.63 4.33
CA LEU A 273 -26.57 -20.00 3.81
C LEU A 273 -27.97 -20.54 3.52
N SER A 274 -28.99 -20.03 4.21
CA SER A 274 -30.39 -20.45 4.03
C SER A 274 -30.99 -20.08 2.65
N GLY A 275 -30.38 -19.13 1.94
CA GLY A 275 -30.95 -18.53 0.73
C GLY A 275 -29.91 -18.23 -0.34
N LEU A 276 -29.04 -19.21 -0.62
CA LEU A 276 -28.11 -19.15 -1.75
C LEU A 276 -28.90 -19.06 -3.07
N VAL A 277 -28.49 -18.23 -4.03
CA VAL A 277 -29.26 -17.95 -5.27
C VAL A 277 -28.45 -18.31 -6.50
N THR A 278 -29.03 -19.10 -7.41
CA THR A 278 -28.40 -19.53 -8.68
C THR A 278 -29.03 -18.88 -9.91
N GLU A 279 -30.08 -18.07 -9.71
CA GLU A 279 -30.92 -17.45 -10.75
C GLU A 279 -31.65 -18.42 -11.70
N VAL A 280 -31.38 -19.73 -11.62
CA VAL A 280 -31.93 -20.76 -12.50
C VAL A 280 -32.74 -21.79 -11.70
N PRO A 281 -34.07 -21.86 -11.89
CA PRO A 281 -34.92 -22.86 -11.25
C PRO A 281 -34.63 -24.30 -11.71
N GLY A 282 -34.81 -25.28 -10.83
CA GLY A 282 -34.71 -26.71 -11.15
C GLY A 282 -33.28 -27.26 -11.32
N ASN A 283 -32.25 -26.46 -11.05
CA ASN A 283 -30.86 -26.89 -11.14
C ASN A 283 -30.45 -27.72 -9.92
N LYS A 284 -29.67 -28.77 -10.16
CA LYS A 284 -29.00 -29.52 -9.09
C LYS A 284 -27.85 -28.68 -8.55
N TRP A 285 -27.84 -28.45 -7.25
CA TRP A 285 -26.76 -27.77 -6.55
C TRP A 285 -26.15 -28.67 -5.48
N ARG A 286 -24.90 -28.42 -5.13
CA ARG A 286 -24.23 -29.11 -4.02
C ARG A 286 -23.19 -28.22 -3.35
N ILE A 287 -22.98 -28.44 -2.07
CA ILE A 287 -21.87 -27.88 -1.31
C ILE A 287 -20.98 -29.05 -0.90
N VAL A 288 -19.70 -28.95 -1.20
CA VAL A 288 -18.74 -30.03 -1.00
C VAL A 288 -17.52 -29.54 -0.24
N ARG A 289 -16.88 -30.45 0.47
CA ARG A 289 -15.53 -30.29 1.00
C ARG A 289 -14.56 -31.05 0.11
N ILE A 290 -13.51 -30.38 -0.34
CA ILE A 290 -12.35 -31.00 -0.99
C ILE A 290 -11.40 -31.53 0.08
N ALA A 291 -10.88 -32.74 -0.09
CA ALA A 291 -9.90 -33.31 0.83
C ALA A 291 -8.59 -32.47 0.84
N ASP A 292 -7.87 -32.46 1.95
CA ASP A 292 -6.71 -31.58 2.15
C ASP A 292 -5.57 -31.90 1.18
N GLU A 293 -5.40 -33.19 0.89
CA GLU A 293 -4.40 -33.75 -0.01
C GLU A 293 -4.68 -33.49 -1.50
N VAL A 294 -5.90 -33.07 -1.86
CA VAL A 294 -6.28 -32.80 -3.24
C VAL A 294 -5.94 -31.35 -3.58
N PRO A 295 -5.09 -31.08 -4.58
CA PRO A 295 -4.84 -29.72 -5.05
C PRO A 295 -6.13 -29.05 -5.55
N VAL A 296 -6.40 -27.84 -5.06
CA VAL A 296 -7.57 -27.05 -5.48
C VAL A 296 -7.31 -26.32 -6.79
N ASP A 297 -6.08 -25.83 -6.95
CA ASP A 297 -5.60 -24.96 -8.01
C ASP A 297 -4.47 -25.66 -8.79
N ASP A 298 -4.87 -26.63 -9.62
CA ASP A 298 -3.98 -27.43 -10.46
C ASP A 298 -4.60 -27.56 -11.86
N ALA A 299 -3.75 -27.59 -12.89
CA ALA A 299 -4.15 -27.63 -14.29
C ALA A 299 -4.98 -28.88 -14.63
N ASP A 300 -4.72 -30.00 -13.94
CA ASP A 300 -5.45 -31.26 -14.11
C ASP A 300 -6.81 -31.28 -13.41
N MET A 301 -7.15 -30.21 -12.67
CA MET A 301 -8.45 -29.99 -12.01
C MET A 301 -8.96 -31.18 -11.14
N PRO A 302 -8.11 -31.87 -10.34
CA PRO A 302 -8.54 -33.04 -9.56
C PRO A 302 -9.63 -32.70 -8.53
N SER A 303 -9.67 -31.45 -8.05
CA SER A 303 -10.70 -30.93 -7.14
C SER A 303 -12.11 -30.88 -7.77
N TRP A 304 -12.23 -30.92 -9.10
CA TRP A 304 -13.52 -31.02 -9.80
C TRP A 304 -14.06 -32.46 -9.88
N ASN A 305 -13.22 -33.48 -9.64
CA ASN A 305 -13.64 -34.87 -9.65
C ASN A 305 -14.61 -35.13 -8.48
N PRO A 306 -15.86 -35.57 -8.72
CA PRO A 306 -16.81 -35.90 -7.66
C PRO A 306 -16.31 -36.94 -6.65
N GLN A 307 -15.38 -37.83 -7.03
CA GLN A 307 -14.80 -38.83 -6.13
C GLN A 307 -13.83 -38.21 -5.10
N ALA A 308 -13.28 -37.02 -5.39
CA ALA A 308 -12.42 -36.26 -4.50
C ALA A 308 -13.21 -35.35 -3.54
N GLN A 309 -14.54 -35.41 -3.59
CA GLN A 309 -15.45 -34.48 -2.91
C GLN A 309 -16.26 -35.19 -1.83
N THR A 310 -16.31 -34.62 -0.64
CA THR A 310 -17.30 -35.00 0.39
C THR A 310 -18.50 -34.07 0.29
N ILE A 311 -19.68 -34.60 -0.03
CA ILE A 311 -20.91 -33.79 -0.08
C ILE A 311 -21.32 -33.40 1.35
N LEU A 312 -21.44 -32.10 1.59
CA LEU A 312 -21.91 -31.54 2.85
C LEU A 312 -23.42 -31.32 2.83
N ALA A 313 -23.93 -30.80 1.72
CA ALA A 313 -25.34 -30.56 1.42
C ALA A 313 -25.57 -30.61 -0.09
N GLU A 314 -26.76 -30.98 -0.54
CA GLU A 314 -27.16 -30.96 -1.95
C GLU A 314 -28.68 -30.84 -2.08
N GLY A 315 -29.14 -30.46 -3.26
CA GLY A 315 -30.56 -30.33 -3.55
C GLY A 315 -30.86 -29.89 -4.97
N VAL A 316 -32.09 -29.45 -5.17
CA VAL A 316 -32.57 -28.83 -6.41
C VAL A 316 -33.05 -27.43 -6.08
N THR A 317 -32.81 -26.47 -6.97
CA THR A 317 -33.26 -25.10 -6.75
C THR A 317 -34.78 -24.96 -6.87
N ASP A 318 -35.35 -24.08 -6.06
CA ASP A 318 -36.78 -23.81 -6.02
C ASP A 318 -37.25 -23.01 -7.27
N PRO A 319 -38.56 -22.76 -7.45
CA PRO A 319 -39.06 -21.97 -8.57
C PRO A 319 -38.49 -20.55 -8.68
N GLU A 320 -37.93 -20.01 -7.59
CA GLU A 320 -37.25 -18.72 -7.54
C GLU A 320 -35.73 -18.84 -7.78
N GLY A 321 -35.22 -20.04 -8.10
CA GLY A 321 -33.80 -20.28 -8.35
C GLY A 321 -32.94 -20.30 -7.08
N ARG A 322 -33.55 -20.44 -5.90
CA ARG A 322 -32.84 -20.51 -4.61
C ARG A 322 -32.44 -21.94 -4.27
N ALA A 323 -31.31 -22.10 -3.61
CA ALA A 323 -30.82 -23.35 -3.03
C ALA A 323 -31.11 -23.34 -1.52
N PRO A 324 -32.28 -23.86 -1.08
CA PRO A 324 -32.65 -23.85 0.33
C PRO A 324 -31.78 -24.83 1.12
N LEU A 325 -31.23 -24.38 2.24
CA LEU A 325 -30.51 -25.22 3.20
C LEU A 325 -31.26 -25.29 4.52
N GLU A 326 -31.51 -26.51 5.00
CA GLU A 326 -32.05 -26.73 6.34
C GLU A 326 -31.07 -26.29 7.43
N PRO A 327 -31.55 -25.85 8.62
CA PRO A 327 -30.67 -25.31 9.68
C PRO A 327 -29.51 -26.23 10.09
N ALA A 328 -29.74 -27.55 10.14
CA ALA A 328 -28.68 -28.52 10.45
C ALA A 328 -27.59 -28.57 9.36
N ALA A 329 -27.97 -28.41 8.09
CA ALA A 329 -27.02 -28.34 6.98
C ALA A 329 -26.27 -27.00 6.98
N GLN A 330 -26.94 -25.89 7.32
CA GLN A 330 -26.30 -24.58 7.48
C GLN A 330 -25.20 -24.65 8.55
N GLU A 331 -25.49 -25.20 9.73
CA GLU A 331 -24.50 -25.32 10.81
C GLU A 331 -23.33 -26.23 10.40
N LYS A 332 -23.61 -27.37 9.75
CA LYS A 332 -22.58 -28.28 9.24
C LYS A 332 -21.66 -27.58 8.22
N VAL A 333 -22.22 -26.84 7.27
CA VAL A 333 -21.46 -26.11 6.25
C VAL A 333 -20.66 -24.97 6.90
N TRP A 334 -21.29 -24.20 7.80
CA TRP A 334 -20.65 -23.10 8.52
C TRP A 334 -19.43 -23.57 9.33
N GLN A 335 -19.59 -24.64 10.10
CA GLN A 335 -18.49 -25.25 10.85
C GLN A 335 -17.39 -25.76 9.91
N ALA A 336 -17.75 -26.41 8.80
CA ALA A 336 -16.77 -26.90 7.84
C ALA A 336 -15.93 -25.78 7.20
N MET A 337 -16.53 -24.62 6.94
CA MET A 337 -15.80 -23.44 6.43
C MET A 337 -14.76 -22.91 7.43
N HIS A 338 -15.07 -22.97 8.72
CA HIS A 338 -14.15 -22.55 9.78
C HIS A 338 -13.04 -23.59 10.03
N ASP A 339 -13.38 -24.88 10.02
CA ASP A 339 -12.42 -25.96 10.25
C ASP A 339 -11.46 -26.15 9.08
N LYS A 340 -11.94 -25.91 7.85
CA LYS A 340 -11.19 -26.12 6.59
C LYS A 340 -11.31 -24.91 5.64
N PRO A 341 -10.73 -23.74 5.99
CA PRO A 341 -10.75 -22.57 5.12
C PRO A 341 -10.15 -22.88 3.74
N GLY A 342 -10.79 -22.38 2.67
CA GLY A 342 -10.32 -22.63 1.30
C GLY A 342 -10.71 -23.99 0.70
N ARG A 343 -11.48 -24.82 1.42
CA ARG A 343 -11.83 -26.19 0.97
C ARG A 343 -13.31 -26.44 0.74
N ILE A 344 -14.17 -25.47 1.04
CA ILE A 344 -15.62 -25.63 0.98
C ILE A 344 -16.17 -24.91 -0.25
N PHE A 345 -16.64 -25.68 -1.22
CA PHE A 345 -17.09 -25.16 -2.51
C PHE A 345 -18.59 -25.33 -2.67
N TRP A 346 -19.23 -24.30 -3.20
CA TRP A 346 -20.60 -24.37 -3.67
C TRP A 346 -20.63 -24.49 -5.18
N TYR A 347 -21.32 -25.51 -5.67
CA TYR A 347 -21.62 -25.75 -7.06
C TYR A 347 -23.09 -25.37 -7.27
N PRO A 348 -23.40 -24.15 -7.76
CA PRO A 348 -24.77 -23.75 -8.09
C PRO A 348 -25.34 -24.56 -9.27
N ASP A 349 -24.45 -25.08 -10.10
CA ASP A 349 -24.72 -25.99 -11.22
C ASP A 349 -23.48 -26.90 -11.43
N PRO A 350 -23.53 -27.90 -12.33
CA PRO A 350 -22.41 -28.82 -12.56
C PRO A 350 -21.12 -28.21 -13.11
N MET A 351 -21.18 -27.02 -13.73
CA MET A 351 -20.09 -26.37 -14.47
C MET A 351 -19.49 -25.17 -13.73
N THR A 352 -20.18 -24.64 -12.73
CA THR A 352 -19.74 -23.50 -11.93
C THR A 352 -19.39 -23.95 -10.52
N ARG A 353 -18.33 -23.38 -9.94
CA ARG A 353 -18.09 -23.47 -8.50
C ARG A 353 -17.62 -22.14 -7.94
N MET A 354 -17.90 -21.92 -6.67
CA MET A 354 -17.46 -20.77 -5.90
C MET A 354 -16.90 -21.26 -4.57
N LEU A 355 -15.83 -20.63 -4.10
CA LEU A 355 -15.30 -20.88 -2.77
C LEU A 355 -16.16 -20.17 -1.74
N LEU A 356 -16.79 -20.91 -0.83
CA LEU A 356 -17.52 -20.33 0.29
C LEU A 356 -16.53 -19.83 1.34
N VAL A 357 -16.66 -18.56 1.72
CA VAL A 357 -15.80 -17.92 2.70
C VAL A 357 -16.65 -17.31 3.81
N PRO A 358 -16.36 -17.60 5.08
CA PRO A 358 -17.12 -17.01 6.17
C PRO A 358 -16.77 -15.52 6.30
N ALA A 359 -17.81 -14.69 6.36
CA ALA A 359 -17.68 -13.29 6.71
C ALA A 359 -17.12 -13.13 8.13
N MET A 360 -16.20 -12.19 8.28
CA MET A 360 -15.71 -11.71 9.55
C MET A 360 -16.77 -10.78 10.17
N PRO A 361 -17.10 -10.93 11.46
CA PRO A 361 -18.01 -10.00 12.13
C PRO A 361 -17.48 -8.57 12.06
N GLN A 362 -18.37 -7.61 11.77
CA GLN A 362 -17.97 -6.20 11.59
C GLN A 362 -17.24 -5.62 12.80
N ALA A 363 -17.65 -5.97 14.02
CA ALA A 363 -16.99 -5.52 15.25
C ALA A 363 -15.54 -6.05 15.35
N ARG A 364 -15.31 -7.29 14.91
CA ARG A 364 -13.97 -7.89 14.86
C ARG A 364 -13.12 -7.18 13.81
N TRP A 365 -13.69 -6.86 12.64
CA TRP A 365 -13.00 -6.09 11.61
C TRP A 365 -12.61 -4.68 12.10
N GLN A 366 -13.52 -3.99 12.77
CA GLN A 366 -13.25 -2.67 13.35
C GLN A 366 -12.10 -2.73 14.37
N ALA A 367 -12.09 -3.73 15.26
CA ALA A 367 -10.98 -3.91 16.19
C ALA A 367 -9.65 -4.24 15.47
N CYS A 368 -9.70 -5.12 14.47
CA CYS A 368 -8.54 -5.58 13.69
C CYS A 368 -7.91 -4.46 12.86
N SER A 369 -8.74 -3.60 12.26
CA SER A 369 -8.35 -2.54 11.33
C SER A 369 -8.20 -1.15 11.96
N ASP A 370 -8.37 -1.03 13.28
CA ASP A 370 -8.11 0.21 14.01
C ASP A 370 -6.59 0.38 14.26
N PRO A 371 -5.94 1.43 13.70
CA PRO A 371 -4.53 1.71 13.92
C PRO A 371 -4.19 2.11 15.36
N ALA A 372 -5.17 2.51 16.17
CA ALA A 372 -4.98 2.85 17.59
C ALA A 372 -5.09 1.64 18.52
N ASN A 373 -5.75 0.56 18.09
CA ASN A 373 -5.84 -0.66 18.86
C ASN A 373 -4.51 -1.43 18.74
N LEU A 374 -3.78 -1.64 19.82
CA LEU A 374 -2.50 -2.37 19.84
C LEU A 374 -2.60 -3.80 20.40
N ALA A 375 -3.82 -4.32 20.60
CA ALA A 375 -4.01 -5.70 21.06
C ALA A 375 -3.48 -6.70 20.01
N ALA A 376 -2.77 -7.74 20.46
CA ALA A 376 -2.20 -8.76 19.57
C ALA A 376 -3.27 -9.67 18.95
N ASP A 377 -4.38 -9.84 19.66
CA ASP A 377 -5.58 -10.62 19.29
C ASP A 377 -6.71 -9.74 18.75
N ALA A 378 -6.42 -8.51 18.31
CA ALA A 378 -7.44 -7.60 17.76
C ALA A 378 -8.20 -8.19 16.56
N CYS A 379 -7.54 -9.08 15.81
CA CYS A 379 -8.14 -9.80 14.69
C CYS A 379 -8.75 -11.15 15.10
N GLY A 380 -8.80 -11.48 16.40
CA GLY A 380 -9.35 -12.70 17.02
C GLY A 380 -8.54 -13.96 16.89
#